data_AF-A0A7C5S4B4-F1
#
_entry.id   AF-A0A7C5S4B4-F1
#
_cell.length_a   1.000
_cell.length_b   1.000
_cell.length_c   1.000
_cell.angle_alpha   90.00
_cell.angle_beta   90.00
_cell.angle_gamma   90.00
#
_symmetry.space_group_name_H-M   'P 1'
#
loop_
_entity.id
_entity.type
_entity.pdbx_description
1 polymer ?
#
loop_
_entity_poly.entity_id
_entity_poly.type
_entity_poly.pdbx_seq_one_letter_code
_entity_poly.pdbx_strand_id
1 'polypeptide(L)'
;MKIAYAIPEKGYASDFRMYIDRIFNVRGIGIVVTGSVLEGQATVGEELLLLPGSHGKLKIKSIERHGRQVAKVVAGDRAALNLSGLKFDDFERGMILVSKHMQPTMMLDAQVELFPGNIRIGTWSHQIFHTGTFTSLARIHLITKNELHGGEKAVAQIHLEKPAILLANDRFILRNTANDMTFGGGMILDPNPLHHRRRTEKLKASMENLSRVMSDKENLAEMIRFELKKSKTPLMLEQVSSNLVKQKDLVLQAVAEKAGLANLYVFEGRQYLASDDHESSLESAVTEILQAWHQQNPLTQRGLEAHELAGKLHLGSKGIDFFFLNMVLKKMLQTDKLKMAKTTYALKDHQVRLDRKTEDQMNRVEQMILDSGMMRSSLKELEALTQQIQIRKNQLILLLQHLAAKDRIYLIGADVLHASVVDKARKVLLAKLLVSPRGINEKEFRNLVSATKKGVQLLIAQFAKEGIIEKQTFYLHITEKGKELV
;
A
#
# COMPACT_ATOMS: atom_id res chain seq x y z
N MET A 1 -8.90 15.30 52.89
CA MET A 1 -7.53 15.31 52.32
C MET A 1 -6.94 13.92 52.06
N LYS A 2 -7.44 12.82 52.68
CA LYS A 2 -6.88 11.44 52.50
C LYS A 2 -7.18 10.74 51.16
N ILE A 3 -8.23 11.13 50.43
CA ILE A 3 -8.60 10.48 49.15
C ILE A 3 -7.56 10.74 48.05
N ALA A 4 -6.95 11.93 48.04
CA ALA A 4 -5.96 12.29 47.01
C ALA A 4 -4.67 11.44 47.09
N TYR A 5 -4.26 11.02 48.29
CA TYR A 5 -3.07 10.18 48.50
C TYR A 5 -3.26 8.72 48.08
N ALA A 6 -4.51 8.27 47.92
CA ALA A 6 -4.82 6.94 47.42
C ALA A 6 -4.87 6.86 45.88
N ILE A 7 -4.74 8.00 45.20
CA ILE A 7 -4.70 8.06 43.74
C ILE A 7 -3.24 7.85 43.31
N PRO A 8 -2.93 6.81 42.52
CA PRO A 8 -1.58 6.61 42.00
C PRO A 8 -1.11 7.83 41.23
N GLU A 9 0.15 8.22 41.41
CA GLU A 9 0.76 9.23 40.57
C GLU A 9 0.68 8.78 39.10
N LYS A 10 0.34 9.73 38.22
CA LYS A 10 0.39 9.46 36.78
C LYS A 10 1.84 9.21 36.40
N GLY A 11 2.10 8.09 35.73
CA GLY A 11 3.44 7.75 35.27
C GLY A 11 4.06 8.83 34.38
N TYR A 12 5.35 9.08 34.58
CA TYR A 12 6.11 10.14 33.91
C TYR A 12 6.74 9.71 32.57
N ALA A 13 6.55 8.45 32.16
CA ALA A 13 7.25 7.82 31.03
C ALA A 13 6.61 8.10 29.65
N SER A 14 5.59 8.95 29.58
CA SER A 14 4.89 9.32 28.35
C SER A 14 5.38 10.67 27.80
N ASP A 15 5.09 10.94 26.52
CA ASP A 15 5.30 12.24 25.91
C ASP A 15 4.55 13.35 26.69
N PHE A 16 5.11 14.56 26.72
CA PHE A 16 4.49 15.71 27.42
C PHE A 16 3.23 16.15 26.68
N ARG A 17 2.15 16.37 27.44
CA ARG A 17 0.87 16.89 26.93
C ARG A 17 0.22 17.81 27.95
N MET A 18 -0.08 19.05 27.57
CA MET A 18 -0.67 20.07 28.44
C MET A 18 -1.86 20.76 27.77
N TYR A 19 -3.01 20.76 28.44
CA TYR A 19 -4.15 21.60 28.04
C TYR A 19 -3.89 23.05 28.40
N ILE A 20 -4.07 23.96 27.44
CA ILE A 20 -3.92 25.39 27.66
C ILE A 20 -5.24 25.97 28.18
N ASP A 21 -5.20 26.59 29.36
CA ASP A 21 -6.35 27.30 29.94
C ASP A 21 -6.36 28.79 29.60
N ARG A 22 -5.20 29.45 29.61
CA ARG A 22 -5.04 30.89 29.35
C ARG A 22 -3.68 31.20 28.72
N ILE A 23 -3.63 32.30 27.98
CA ILE A 23 -2.43 32.86 27.38
C ILE A 23 -2.35 34.34 27.76
N PHE A 24 -1.17 34.81 28.11
CA PHE A 24 -0.90 36.18 28.53
C PHE A 24 0.34 36.71 27.84
N ASN A 25 0.35 38.00 27.50
CA ASN A 25 1.58 38.70 27.16
C ASN A 25 2.04 39.50 28.37
N VAL A 26 3.12 39.06 29.01
CA VAL A 26 3.64 39.69 30.23
C VAL A 26 4.82 40.59 29.85
N ARG A 27 4.69 41.89 30.16
CA ARG A 27 5.68 42.92 29.82
C ARG A 27 7.07 42.52 30.35
N GLY A 28 8.06 42.49 29.47
CA GLY A 28 9.45 42.14 29.81
C GLY A 28 9.74 40.63 29.89
N ILE A 29 8.71 39.77 29.90
CA ILE A 29 8.85 38.31 29.96
C ILE A 29 8.52 37.67 28.61
N GLY A 30 7.46 38.15 27.96
CA GLY A 30 6.93 37.60 26.70
C GLY A 30 5.63 36.84 26.90
N ILE A 31 5.35 35.87 26.03
CA ILE A 31 4.12 35.09 26.07
C ILE A 31 4.23 33.98 27.10
N VAL A 32 3.30 34.01 28.06
CA VAL A 32 3.14 33.00 29.10
C VAL A 32 1.84 32.24 28.89
N VAL A 33 1.94 30.92 28.84
CA VAL A 33 0.81 30.01 28.68
C VAL A 33 0.59 29.26 29.98
N THR A 34 -0.63 29.27 30.51
CA THR A 34 -0.99 28.49 31.70
C THR A 34 -1.89 27.32 31.35
N GLY A 35 -1.76 26.23 32.09
CA GLY A 35 -2.52 25.02 31.79
C GLY A 35 -2.26 23.85 32.71
N SER A 36 -2.99 22.76 32.49
CA SER A 36 -2.88 21.52 33.27
C SER A 36 -2.08 20.49 32.49
N VAL A 37 -0.99 20.01 33.09
CA VAL A 37 -0.14 18.95 32.51
C VAL A 37 -0.86 17.61 32.68
N LEU A 38 -1.17 16.95 31.57
CA LEU A 38 -1.92 15.69 31.56
C LEU A 38 -1.01 14.48 31.69
N GLU A 39 0.11 14.52 31.00
CA GLU A 39 1.04 13.41 30.73
C GLU A 39 2.47 13.95 30.59
N GLY A 40 3.44 13.08 30.89
CA GLY A 40 4.86 13.36 30.74
C GLY A 40 5.41 14.43 31.67
N GLN A 41 6.54 15.01 31.27
CA GLN A 41 7.21 16.11 31.94
C GLN A 41 7.82 17.07 30.93
N ALA A 42 8.00 18.33 31.33
CA ALA A 42 8.72 19.32 30.54
C ALA A 42 9.73 20.06 31.40
N THR A 43 10.90 20.32 30.85
CA THR A 43 12.04 20.99 31.50
C THR A 43 12.36 22.31 30.80
N VAL A 44 12.82 23.31 31.55
CA VAL A 44 13.32 24.57 30.98
C VAL A 44 14.37 24.28 29.91
N GLY A 45 14.25 24.95 28.76
CA GLY A 45 15.13 24.81 27.61
C GLY A 45 14.66 23.82 26.55
N GLU A 46 13.71 22.93 26.88
CA GLU A 46 13.11 21.99 25.91
C GLU A 46 12.21 22.72 24.90
N GLU A 47 11.90 22.00 23.82
CA GLU A 47 11.05 22.47 22.74
C GLU A 47 9.70 21.75 22.77
N LEU A 48 8.62 22.52 22.59
CA LEU A 48 7.25 22.04 22.49
C LEU A 48 6.63 22.45 21.15
N LEU A 49 5.50 21.83 20.82
CA LEU A 49 4.67 22.14 19.67
C LEU A 49 3.31 22.62 20.16
N LEU A 50 2.79 23.68 19.54
CA LEU A 50 1.39 24.09 19.70
C LEU A 50 0.55 23.43 18.60
N LEU A 51 -0.45 22.66 19.00
CA LEU A 51 -1.30 21.89 18.08
C LEU A 51 -2.81 22.06 18.39
N PRO A 52 -3.71 21.92 17.40
CA PRO A 52 -3.44 21.75 15.96
C PRO A 52 -2.80 23.00 15.34
N GLY A 53 -2.07 22.85 14.24
CA GLY A 53 -1.43 23.97 13.53
C GLY A 53 0.02 23.68 13.14
N SER A 54 0.71 24.69 12.64
CA SER A 54 2.11 24.59 12.19
C SER A 54 2.90 25.84 12.60
N HIS A 55 3.02 26.04 13.91
CA HIS A 55 3.65 27.23 14.52
C HIS A 55 5.16 27.07 14.76
N GLY A 56 5.78 26.05 14.17
CA GLY A 56 7.16 25.67 14.46
C GLY A 56 7.34 25.15 15.89
N LYS A 57 8.60 25.09 16.33
CA LYS A 57 8.95 24.67 17.70
C LYS A 57 9.01 25.86 18.65
N LEU A 58 8.44 25.70 19.83
CA LEU A 58 8.37 26.69 20.89
C LEU A 58 9.32 26.32 22.02
N LYS A 59 10.33 27.16 22.30
CA LYS A 59 11.30 26.88 23.36
C LYS A 59 10.80 27.38 24.71
N ILE A 60 10.93 26.55 25.74
CA ILE A 60 10.58 26.91 27.12
C ILE A 60 11.70 27.77 27.73
N LYS A 61 11.40 29.05 28.00
CA LYS A 61 12.34 29.97 28.66
C LYS A 61 12.34 29.84 30.17
N SER A 62 11.16 29.70 30.76
CA SER A 62 10.96 29.53 32.20
C SER A 62 9.66 28.79 32.47
N ILE A 63 9.61 28.12 33.62
CA ILE A 63 8.45 27.38 34.10
C ILE A 63 8.13 27.84 35.50
N GLU A 64 6.84 28.05 35.79
CA GLU A 64 6.36 28.27 37.15
C GLU A 64 5.29 27.24 37.53
N ARG A 65 5.33 26.82 38.80
CA ARG A 65 4.29 26.02 39.45
C ARG A 65 3.85 26.72 40.71
N HIS A 66 2.55 27.03 40.82
CA HIS A 66 1.98 27.80 41.94
C HIS A 66 2.72 29.12 42.21
N GLY A 67 3.10 29.85 41.13
CA GLY A 67 3.77 31.15 41.21
C GLY A 67 5.24 31.10 41.65
N ARG A 68 5.86 29.91 41.70
CA ARG A 68 7.29 29.74 41.97
C ARG A 68 7.98 29.19 40.74
N GLN A 69 9.14 29.74 40.41
CA GLN A 69 9.96 29.25 39.32
C GLN A 69 10.50 27.85 39.65
N VAL A 70 10.40 26.94 38.69
CA VAL A 70 10.86 25.56 38.81
C VAL A 70 11.62 25.15 37.54
N ALA A 71 12.51 24.17 37.65
CA ALA A 71 13.26 23.66 36.50
C ALA A 71 12.41 22.74 35.60
N LYS A 72 11.40 22.07 36.17
CA LYS A 72 10.53 21.12 35.47
C LYS A 72 9.11 21.09 36.03
N VAL A 73 8.17 20.65 35.21
CA VAL A 73 6.79 20.30 35.59
C VAL A 73 6.44 18.91 35.11
N VAL A 74 5.51 18.26 35.79
CA VAL A 74 5.09 16.87 35.53
C VAL A 74 3.58 16.73 35.44
N ALA A 75 3.11 15.60 34.91
CA ALA A 75 1.70 15.24 34.89
C ALA A 75 1.01 15.47 36.26
N GLY A 76 -0.11 16.19 36.24
CA GLY A 76 -0.84 16.61 37.44
C GLY A 76 -0.58 18.05 37.86
N ASP A 77 0.54 18.65 37.46
CA ASP A 77 0.83 20.05 37.76
C ASP A 77 -0.07 20.99 36.95
N ARG A 78 -0.39 22.14 37.54
CA ARG A 78 -0.81 23.34 36.80
C ARG A 78 0.40 24.22 36.57
N ALA A 79 0.85 24.31 35.33
CA ALA A 79 2.08 24.99 34.93
C ALA A 79 1.80 26.34 34.29
N ALA A 80 2.75 27.27 34.46
CA ALA A 80 2.89 28.46 33.61
C ALA A 80 4.20 28.34 32.83
N LEU A 81 4.14 28.40 31.50
CA LEU A 81 5.28 28.25 30.61
C LEU A 81 5.51 29.56 29.85
N ASN A 82 6.68 30.16 30.01
CA ASN A 82 7.13 31.24 29.14
C ASN A 82 7.73 30.64 27.86
N LEU A 83 7.12 30.92 26.72
CA LEU A 83 7.47 30.31 25.44
C LEU A 83 8.06 31.35 24.48
N SER A 84 9.20 31.00 23.88
CA SER A 84 9.78 31.78 22.77
C SER A 84 9.26 31.28 21.44
N GLY A 85 8.97 32.19 20.51
CA GLY A 85 8.53 31.87 19.15
C GLY A 85 7.01 31.81 18.97
N LEU A 86 6.26 31.85 20.08
CA LEU A 86 4.80 31.94 20.06
C LEU A 86 4.37 33.40 19.85
N LYS A 87 3.40 33.65 18.97
CA LYS A 87 2.66 34.92 18.89
C LYS A 87 1.29 34.74 19.55
N PHE A 88 0.71 35.86 19.98
CA PHE A 88 -0.58 35.81 20.67
C PHE A 88 -1.70 35.32 19.73
N ASP A 89 -1.66 35.79 18.47
CA ASP A 89 -2.64 35.45 17.42
C ASP A 89 -2.50 34.00 16.90
N ASP A 90 -1.42 33.29 17.26
CA ASP A 90 -1.25 31.88 16.89
C ASP A 90 -2.17 30.96 17.72
N PHE A 91 -2.70 31.43 18.84
CA PHE A 91 -3.44 30.59 19.79
C PHE A 91 -4.96 30.69 19.60
N GLU A 92 -5.60 29.53 19.47
CA GLU A 92 -7.03 29.37 19.64
C GLU A 92 -7.37 28.48 20.83
N ARG A 93 -8.47 28.78 21.51
CA ARG A 93 -8.95 27.95 22.62
C ARG A 93 -9.26 26.52 22.14
N GLY A 94 -8.66 25.56 22.83
CA GLY A 94 -8.71 24.14 22.49
C GLY A 94 -7.41 23.61 21.90
N MET A 95 -6.44 24.47 21.60
CA MET A 95 -5.07 24.05 21.30
C MET A 95 -4.35 23.55 22.55
N ILE A 96 -3.34 22.71 22.34
CA ILE A 96 -2.55 22.05 23.39
C ILE A 96 -1.06 22.19 23.11
N LEU A 97 -0.24 22.05 24.16
CA LEU A 97 1.21 21.93 24.03
C LEU A 97 1.63 20.46 24.16
N VAL A 98 2.52 20.01 23.27
CA VAL A 98 3.04 18.65 23.26
C VAL A 98 4.55 18.61 22.98
N SER A 99 5.25 17.58 23.47
CA SER A 99 6.68 17.37 23.13
C SER A 99 6.90 16.71 21.77
N LYS A 100 5.89 16.00 21.24
CA LYS A 100 5.97 15.24 19.99
C LYS A 100 4.78 15.56 19.10
N HIS A 101 5.01 15.57 17.79
CA HIS A 101 3.94 15.83 16.83
C HIS A 101 2.84 14.75 16.93
N MET A 102 1.59 15.21 16.96
CA MET A 102 0.40 14.36 17.00
C MET A 102 -0.51 14.73 15.83
N GLN A 103 -1.10 13.75 15.18
CA GLN A 103 -1.98 14.01 14.04
C GLN A 103 -3.31 14.61 14.53
N PRO A 104 -3.71 15.79 13.99
CA PRO A 104 -5.02 16.33 14.27
C PRO A 104 -6.11 15.49 13.59
N THR A 105 -7.24 15.37 14.28
CA THR A 105 -8.38 14.60 13.82
C THR A 105 -9.68 15.40 13.88
N MET A 106 -10.57 15.11 12.93
CA MET A 106 -11.96 15.59 12.93
C MET A 106 -12.94 14.42 13.04
N MET A 107 -12.46 13.19 13.23
CA MET A 107 -13.31 12.01 13.31
C MET A 107 -12.71 11.04 14.31
N LEU A 108 -13.53 10.52 15.22
CA LEU A 108 -13.10 9.58 16.24
C LEU A 108 -14.16 8.51 16.47
N ASP A 109 -13.75 7.32 16.91
CA ASP A 109 -14.65 6.32 17.45
C ASP A 109 -14.60 6.40 18.97
N ALA A 110 -15.77 6.39 19.60
CA ALA A 110 -15.93 6.61 21.02
C ALA A 110 -17.01 5.71 21.61
N GLN A 111 -16.81 5.30 22.86
CA GLN A 111 -17.90 4.82 23.70
C GLN A 111 -18.63 6.03 24.26
N VAL A 112 -19.93 6.13 24.03
CA VAL A 112 -20.82 7.18 24.52
C VAL A 112 -21.75 6.59 25.56
N GLU A 113 -21.90 7.30 26.68
CA GLU A 113 -22.81 6.98 27.77
C GLU A 113 -23.65 8.22 28.11
N LEU A 114 -24.97 8.04 28.16
CA LEU A 114 -25.88 9.09 28.58
C LEU A 114 -26.19 8.98 30.06
N PHE A 115 -26.29 10.12 30.74
CA PHE A 115 -26.77 10.12 32.11
C PHE A 115 -28.22 9.61 32.18
N PRO A 116 -28.61 8.94 33.27
CA PRO A 116 -30.01 8.56 33.49
C PRO A 116 -30.92 9.78 33.42
N GLY A 117 -32.06 9.66 32.74
CA GLY A 117 -33.03 10.74 32.59
C GLY A 117 -33.72 10.73 31.23
N ASN A 118 -34.54 11.75 30.99
CA ASN A 118 -35.28 11.91 29.73
C ASN A 118 -34.40 12.54 28.62
N ILE A 119 -33.31 11.86 28.30
CA ILE A 119 -32.35 12.27 27.26
C ILE A 119 -32.38 11.23 26.15
N ARG A 120 -32.38 11.69 24.89
CA ARG A 120 -32.33 10.82 23.71
C ARG A 120 -31.42 11.44 22.65
N ILE A 121 -30.52 10.62 22.12
CA ILE A 121 -29.65 10.97 20.99
C ILE A 121 -29.98 10.01 19.84
N GLY A 122 -30.35 10.57 18.68
CA GLY A 122 -30.49 9.80 17.45
C GLY A 122 -29.18 9.73 16.66
N THR A 123 -29.14 8.81 15.70
CA THR A 123 -28.04 8.74 14.72
C THR A 123 -27.94 10.04 13.91
N TRP A 124 -26.72 10.54 13.70
CA TRP A 124 -26.38 11.80 13.02
C TRP A 124 -26.89 13.08 13.68
N SER A 125 -27.23 13.01 14.97
CA SER A 125 -27.63 14.21 15.72
C SER A 125 -26.42 15.09 16.09
N HIS A 126 -26.70 16.36 16.38
CA HIS A 126 -25.69 17.38 16.67
C HIS A 126 -25.62 17.65 18.17
N GLN A 127 -24.42 17.56 18.74
CA GLN A 127 -24.14 17.84 20.15
C GLN A 127 -22.89 18.70 20.28
N ILE A 128 -22.79 19.44 21.38
CA ILE A 128 -21.55 20.15 21.73
C ILE A 128 -20.63 19.16 22.42
N PHE A 129 -19.48 18.91 21.80
CA PHE A 129 -18.44 18.03 22.29
C PHE A 129 -17.40 18.84 23.05
N HIS A 130 -17.06 18.39 24.27
CA HIS A 130 -16.05 19.00 25.13
C HIS A 130 -15.00 17.96 25.53
N THR A 131 -13.73 18.29 25.35
CA THR A 131 -12.60 17.53 25.92
C THR A 131 -11.49 18.48 26.32
N GLY A 132 -10.98 18.37 27.54
CA GLY A 132 -10.01 19.34 28.06
C GLY A 132 -10.51 20.80 27.93
N THR A 133 -9.75 21.62 27.20
CA THR A 133 -10.14 23.01 26.87
C THR A 133 -10.71 23.17 25.46
N PHE A 134 -10.82 22.07 24.70
CA PHE A 134 -11.40 22.01 23.37
C PHE A 134 -12.93 21.87 23.41
N THR A 135 -13.60 22.63 22.56
CA THR A 135 -15.04 22.58 22.34
C THR A 135 -15.34 22.68 20.85
N SER A 136 -16.23 21.85 20.34
CA SER A 136 -16.72 21.89 18.95
C SER A 136 -18.15 21.39 18.88
N LEU A 137 -18.92 21.86 17.88
CA LEU A 137 -20.10 21.09 17.47
C LEU A 137 -19.62 19.76 16.89
N ALA A 138 -20.39 18.71 17.14
CA ALA A 138 -20.08 17.38 16.68
C ALA A 138 -21.34 16.65 16.21
N ARG A 139 -21.18 15.84 15.16
CA ARG A 139 -22.22 14.94 14.65
C ARG A 139 -21.97 13.53 15.15
N ILE A 140 -22.95 12.96 15.85
CA ILE A 140 -22.82 11.65 16.49
C ILE A 140 -23.46 10.57 15.60
N HIS A 141 -22.63 9.76 14.95
CA HIS A 141 -23.08 8.58 14.19
C HIS A 141 -23.04 7.34 15.10
N LEU A 142 -24.18 6.95 15.67
CA LEU A 142 -24.28 5.74 16.47
C LEU A 142 -24.03 4.50 15.60
N ILE A 143 -23.12 3.61 16.02
CA ILE A 143 -22.75 2.40 15.29
C ILE A 143 -23.55 1.20 15.82
N THR A 144 -23.50 0.98 17.13
CA THR A 144 -24.11 -0.22 17.77
C THR A 144 -25.61 -0.09 17.97
N LYS A 145 -26.14 1.14 18.06
CA LYS A 145 -27.58 1.42 18.25
C LYS A 145 -28.11 2.43 17.23
N ASN A 146 -29.43 2.45 17.01
CA ASN A 146 -30.08 3.48 16.18
C ASN A 146 -30.35 4.75 16.97
N GLU A 147 -30.64 4.59 18.25
CA GLU A 147 -30.93 5.64 19.22
C GLU A 147 -30.31 5.25 20.56
N LEU A 148 -29.95 6.26 21.33
CA LEU A 148 -29.36 6.10 22.64
C LEU A 148 -30.20 6.85 23.66
N HIS A 149 -30.70 6.14 24.67
CA HIS A 149 -31.53 6.70 25.75
C HIS A 149 -30.70 6.96 27.02
N GLY A 150 -31.24 7.78 27.92
CA GLY A 150 -30.61 8.06 29.21
C GLY A 150 -30.31 6.79 30.00
N GLY A 151 -29.10 6.69 30.54
CA GLY A 151 -28.58 5.52 31.26
C GLY A 151 -27.99 4.43 30.37
N GLU A 152 -28.04 4.58 29.05
CA GLU A 152 -27.50 3.59 28.11
C GLU A 152 -26.10 3.95 27.60
N LYS A 153 -25.41 2.92 27.06
CA LYS A 153 -24.14 3.05 26.35
C LYS A 153 -24.26 2.60 24.88
N ALA A 154 -23.46 3.20 24.01
CA ALA A 154 -23.25 2.76 22.64
C ALA A 154 -21.84 3.12 22.15
N VAL A 155 -21.39 2.49 21.06
CA VAL A 155 -20.23 2.97 20.31
C VAL A 155 -20.72 3.87 19.18
N ALA A 156 -20.07 5.01 19.03
CA ALA A 156 -20.39 6.02 18.03
C ALA A 156 -19.12 6.49 17.31
N GLN A 157 -19.29 6.83 16.04
CA GLN A 157 -18.32 7.63 15.31
C GLN A 157 -18.72 9.09 15.39
N ILE A 158 -17.86 9.92 15.94
CA ILE A 158 -18.10 11.34 16.20
C ILE A 158 -17.33 12.14 15.17
N HIS A 159 -18.01 13.05 14.47
CA HIS A 159 -17.42 13.97 13.50
C HIS A 159 -17.39 15.37 14.11
N LEU A 160 -16.21 15.97 14.21
CA LEU A 160 -15.99 17.32 14.75
C LEU A 160 -15.97 18.34 13.62
N GLU A 161 -16.43 19.56 13.86
CA GLU A 161 -16.36 20.66 12.89
C GLU A 161 -14.97 21.27 12.74
N LYS A 162 -14.11 21.12 13.75
CA LYS A 162 -12.71 21.59 13.71
C LYS A 162 -11.74 20.51 14.22
N PRO A 163 -10.48 20.54 13.75
CA PRO A 163 -9.48 19.57 14.16
C PRO A 163 -9.19 19.65 15.66
N ALA A 164 -9.00 18.49 16.29
CA ALA A 164 -8.59 18.33 17.67
C ALA A 164 -7.37 17.41 17.77
N ILE A 165 -6.58 17.57 18.83
CA ILE A 165 -5.56 16.59 19.20
C ILE A 165 -6.13 15.70 20.29
N LEU A 166 -6.34 14.42 19.97
CA LEU A 166 -7.02 13.45 20.81
C LEU A 166 -6.17 12.18 20.95
N LEU A 167 -6.25 11.55 22.12
CA LEU A 167 -5.72 10.21 22.35
C LEU A 167 -6.81 9.23 22.70
N ALA A 168 -6.52 7.95 22.46
CA ALA A 168 -7.30 6.88 23.02
C ALA A 168 -7.33 6.98 24.55
N ASN A 169 -8.47 6.66 25.14
CA ASN A 169 -8.79 6.81 26.57
C ASN A 169 -9.00 8.24 27.09
N ASP A 170 -8.85 9.27 26.25
CA ASP A 170 -9.30 10.60 26.64
C ASP A 170 -10.81 10.60 26.90
N ARG A 171 -11.23 11.35 27.91
CA ARG A 171 -12.64 11.50 28.27
C ARG A 171 -13.22 12.76 27.65
N PHE A 172 -14.48 12.68 27.27
CA PHE A 172 -15.22 13.83 26.74
C PHE A 172 -16.60 13.92 27.38
N ILE A 173 -17.22 15.09 27.21
CA ILE A 173 -18.58 15.41 27.63
C ILE A 173 -19.39 15.79 26.41
N LEU A 174 -20.66 15.34 26.36
CA LEU A 174 -21.64 15.76 25.37
C LEU A 174 -22.70 16.64 26.04
N ARG A 175 -22.96 17.80 25.43
CA ARG A 175 -24.02 18.72 25.83
C ARG A 175 -24.98 18.94 24.67
N ASN A 176 -26.17 19.42 24.97
CA ASN A 176 -27.09 19.88 23.92
C ASN A 176 -26.51 21.07 23.16
N THR A 177 -27.14 21.40 22.03
CA THR A 177 -26.72 22.51 21.15
C THR A 177 -26.84 23.88 21.81
N ALA A 178 -27.79 24.08 22.73
CA ALA A 178 -27.88 25.29 23.55
C ALA A 178 -26.79 25.39 24.64
N ASN A 179 -26.04 24.31 24.85
CA ASN A 179 -24.95 24.20 25.80
C ASN A 179 -25.34 24.49 27.26
N ASP A 180 -26.61 24.32 27.64
CA ASP A 180 -27.13 24.52 28.99
C ASP A 180 -27.38 23.18 29.72
N MET A 181 -27.52 22.06 28.98
CA MET A 181 -27.77 20.73 29.54
C MET A 181 -26.67 19.72 29.14
N THR A 182 -26.17 18.97 30.12
CA THR A 182 -25.22 17.87 29.87
C THR A 182 -25.97 16.56 29.64
N PHE A 183 -25.77 15.97 28.47
CA PHE A 183 -26.41 14.71 28.09
C PHE A 183 -25.68 13.50 28.65
N GLY A 184 -24.35 13.60 28.72
CA GLY A 184 -23.50 12.51 29.16
C GLY A 184 -22.07 12.75 28.72
N GLY A 185 -21.37 11.69 28.39
CA GLY A 185 -19.99 11.76 27.96
C GLY A 185 -19.49 10.41 27.51
N GLY A 186 -18.18 10.21 27.59
CA GLY A 186 -17.62 8.96 27.15
C GLY A 186 -16.12 8.95 27.13
N MET A 187 -15.60 7.93 26.44
CA MET A 187 -14.18 7.68 26.28
C MET A 187 -13.86 7.46 24.80
N ILE A 188 -12.78 8.09 24.34
CA ILE A 188 -12.27 7.90 22.99
C ILE A 188 -11.66 6.50 22.88
N LEU A 189 -12.12 5.73 21.91
CA LEU A 189 -11.60 4.39 21.61
C LEU A 189 -10.49 4.49 20.57
N ASP A 190 -10.75 5.22 19.49
CA ASP A 190 -9.83 5.43 18.39
C ASP A 190 -9.86 6.90 17.95
N PRO A 191 -8.76 7.67 18.12
CA PRO A 191 -8.70 9.05 17.70
C PRO A 191 -8.59 9.21 16.17
N ASN A 192 -8.21 8.16 15.42
CA ASN A 192 -8.02 8.22 13.98
C ASN A 192 -8.60 6.96 13.29
N PRO A 193 -9.93 6.78 13.32
CA PRO A 193 -10.59 5.61 12.73
C PRO A 193 -10.77 5.76 11.22
N LEU A 194 -11.10 4.65 10.57
CA LEU A 194 -11.64 4.68 9.21
C LEU A 194 -13.11 5.15 9.22
N HIS A 195 -13.55 5.79 8.13
CA HIS A 195 -14.93 6.23 8.01
C HIS A 195 -15.89 5.04 7.86
N HIS A 196 -16.81 4.88 8.81
CA HIS A 196 -17.75 3.76 8.85
C HIS A 196 -19.00 4.02 8.02
N ARG A 197 -18.93 3.74 6.71
CA ARG A 197 -20.04 4.01 5.77
C ARG A 197 -21.31 3.19 6.00
N ARG A 198 -21.18 1.96 6.51
CA ARG A 198 -22.28 1.01 6.66
C ARG A 198 -22.24 0.33 8.03
N ARG A 199 -23.39 0.28 8.70
CA ARG A 199 -23.58 -0.38 10.00
C ARG A 199 -23.84 -1.88 9.85
N THR A 200 -22.87 -2.59 9.28
CA THR A 200 -22.93 -4.06 9.16
C THR A 200 -22.81 -4.73 10.54
N GLU A 201 -23.37 -5.92 10.70
CA GLU A 201 -23.22 -6.68 11.96
C GLU A 201 -21.75 -6.99 12.28
N LYS A 202 -20.93 -7.24 11.25
CA LYS A 202 -19.47 -7.39 11.41
C LYS A 202 -18.83 -6.15 12.02
N LEU A 203 -19.23 -4.95 11.58
CA LEU A 203 -18.73 -3.69 12.13
C LEU A 203 -19.19 -3.51 13.58
N LYS A 204 -20.47 -3.74 13.88
CA LYS A 204 -21.01 -3.61 15.25
C LYS A 204 -20.24 -4.51 16.22
N ALA A 205 -20.11 -5.80 15.89
CA ALA A 205 -19.36 -6.76 16.70
C ALA A 205 -17.89 -6.34 16.88
N SER A 206 -17.26 -5.83 15.81
CA SER A 206 -15.89 -5.34 15.88
C SER A 206 -15.75 -4.12 16.79
N MET A 207 -16.69 -3.18 16.75
CA MET A 207 -16.67 -1.96 17.59
C MET A 207 -17.00 -2.26 19.05
N GLU A 208 -17.90 -3.20 19.32
CA GLU A 208 -18.17 -3.69 20.67
C GLU A 208 -16.94 -4.40 21.25
N ASN A 209 -16.24 -5.19 20.44
CA ASN A 209 -14.98 -5.79 20.84
C ASN A 209 -13.94 -4.71 21.16
N LEU A 210 -13.78 -3.69 20.31
CA LEU A 210 -12.87 -2.57 20.56
C LEU A 210 -13.20 -1.86 21.88
N SER A 211 -14.47 -1.55 22.12
CA SER A 211 -14.94 -0.93 23.37
C SER A 211 -14.58 -1.75 24.61
N ARG A 212 -14.78 -3.08 24.54
CA ARG A 212 -14.42 -4.01 25.61
C ARG A 212 -12.90 -4.06 25.82
N VAL A 213 -12.14 -4.19 24.74
CA VAL A 213 -10.67 -4.24 24.75
C VAL A 213 -10.09 -2.97 25.37
N MET A 214 -10.57 -1.79 24.97
CA MET A 214 -10.05 -0.51 25.49
C MET A 214 -10.37 -0.28 26.97
N SER A 215 -11.41 -0.95 27.49
CA SER A 215 -11.72 -0.94 28.92
C SER A 215 -10.73 -1.80 29.73
N ASP A 216 -10.09 -2.77 29.08
CA ASP A 216 -9.07 -3.64 29.63
C ASP A 216 -7.68 -3.11 29.24
N LYS A 217 -7.04 -2.38 30.17
CA LYS A 217 -5.78 -1.67 29.91
C LYS A 217 -4.61 -2.55 29.45
N GLU A 218 -4.75 -3.88 29.52
CA GLU A 218 -3.68 -4.84 29.25
C GLU A 218 -3.73 -5.43 27.82
N ASN A 219 -4.78 -5.19 27.03
CA ASN A 219 -4.94 -5.90 25.76
C ASN A 219 -4.31 -5.16 24.54
N LEU A 220 -3.00 -4.93 24.62
CA LEU A 220 -2.19 -4.30 23.56
C LEU A 220 -2.30 -5.04 22.21
N ALA A 221 -2.41 -6.36 22.24
CA ALA A 221 -2.50 -7.17 21.04
C ALA A 221 -3.71 -6.81 20.16
N GLU A 222 -4.89 -6.64 20.76
CA GLU A 222 -6.07 -6.25 20.00
C GLU A 222 -5.95 -4.80 19.49
N MET A 223 -5.35 -3.88 20.25
CA MET A 223 -5.07 -2.52 19.77
C MET A 223 -4.18 -2.53 18.51
N ILE A 224 -3.12 -3.36 18.50
CA ILE A 224 -2.26 -3.55 17.33
C ILE A 224 -3.07 -4.11 16.15
N ARG A 225 -3.93 -5.11 16.40
CA ARG A 225 -4.78 -5.71 15.36
C ARG A 225 -5.71 -4.68 14.72
N PHE A 226 -6.30 -3.80 15.52
CA PHE A 226 -7.16 -2.71 15.03
C PHE A 226 -6.37 -1.68 14.22
N GLU A 227 -5.19 -1.30 14.69
CA GLU A 227 -4.34 -0.33 14.01
C GLU A 227 -3.88 -0.84 12.64
N LEU A 228 -3.46 -2.11 12.56
CA LEU A 228 -3.05 -2.73 11.31
C LEU A 228 -4.20 -2.79 10.29
N LYS A 229 -5.44 -3.05 10.73
CA LYS A 229 -6.62 -3.10 9.84
C LYS A 229 -6.97 -1.76 9.17
N LYS A 230 -6.40 -0.65 9.62
CA LYS A 230 -6.62 0.67 9.01
C LYS A 230 -5.89 0.80 7.67
N SER A 231 -4.89 -0.03 7.42
CA SER A 231 -4.12 -0.05 6.19
C SER A 231 -4.38 -1.32 5.38
N LYS A 232 -4.16 -1.23 4.07
CA LYS A 232 -4.08 -2.39 3.17
C LYS A 232 -2.64 -2.83 2.91
N THR A 233 -1.68 -2.03 3.35
CA THR A 233 -0.23 -2.28 3.20
C THR A 233 0.45 -2.28 4.57
N PRO A 234 1.63 -2.91 4.71
CA PRO A 234 2.33 -3.00 5.98
C PRO A 234 2.57 -1.62 6.61
N LEU A 235 2.37 -1.52 7.93
CA LEU A 235 2.62 -0.30 8.68
C LEU A 235 3.99 -0.33 9.34
N MET A 236 4.69 0.80 9.31
CA MET A 236 5.98 0.95 9.99
C MET A 236 5.79 0.84 11.52
N LEU A 237 6.68 0.14 12.21
CA LEU A 237 6.60 -0.08 13.66
C LEU A 237 6.53 1.25 14.43
N GLU A 238 7.32 2.24 14.01
CA GLU A 238 7.30 3.61 14.52
C GLU A 238 5.92 4.24 14.46
N GLN A 239 5.19 4.00 13.37
CA GLN A 239 3.87 4.56 13.17
C GLN A 239 2.84 3.88 14.08
N VAL A 240 2.88 2.55 14.18
CA VAL A 240 2.00 1.80 15.10
C VAL A 240 2.28 2.21 16.55
N SER A 241 3.55 2.24 16.95
CA SER A 241 4.01 2.70 18.27
C SER A 241 3.54 4.13 18.58
N SER A 242 3.66 5.04 17.62
CA SER A 242 3.24 6.43 17.81
C SER A 242 1.72 6.58 17.89
N ASN A 243 0.96 5.85 17.07
CA ASN A 243 -0.50 5.93 17.05
C ASN A 243 -1.12 5.34 18.32
N LEU A 244 -0.53 4.27 18.86
CA LEU A 244 -0.98 3.63 20.10
C LEU A 244 -0.41 4.29 21.36
N VAL A 245 0.55 5.20 21.21
CA VAL A 245 1.32 5.81 22.33
C VAL A 245 1.92 4.72 23.21
N LYS A 246 2.61 3.76 22.57
CA LYS A 246 3.29 2.64 23.22
C LYS A 246 4.73 2.58 22.78
N GLN A 247 5.62 2.13 23.67
CA GLN A 247 7.01 1.90 23.30
C GLN A 247 7.11 0.79 22.24
N LYS A 248 8.07 0.94 21.32
CA LYS A 248 8.28 -0.03 20.22
C LYS A 248 8.53 -1.44 20.74
N ASP A 249 9.32 -1.57 21.81
CA ASP A 249 9.67 -2.86 22.40
C ASP A 249 8.44 -3.60 22.95
N LEU A 250 7.49 -2.87 23.57
CA LEU A 250 6.23 -3.45 24.02
C LEU A 250 5.35 -3.91 22.85
N VAL A 251 5.34 -3.16 21.74
CA VAL A 251 4.61 -3.56 20.52
C VAL A 251 5.23 -4.83 19.92
N LEU A 252 6.56 -4.89 19.84
CA LEU A 252 7.28 -6.07 19.35
C LEU A 252 7.08 -7.29 20.25
N GLN A 253 7.11 -7.09 21.57
CA GLN A 253 6.85 -8.15 22.54
C GLN A 253 5.44 -8.72 22.38
N ALA A 254 4.42 -7.86 22.27
CA ALA A 254 3.04 -8.31 22.07
C ALA A 254 2.85 -9.07 20.74
N VAL A 255 3.56 -8.67 19.68
CA VAL A 255 3.57 -9.36 18.39
C VAL A 255 4.26 -10.72 18.49
N ALA A 256 5.35 -10.82 19.23
CA ALA A 256 6.08 -12.07 19.44
C ALA A 256 5.32 -13.07 20.32
N GLU A 257 4.63 -12.60 21.36
CA GLU A 257 3.87 -13.44 22.30
C GLU A 257 2.58 -14.00 21.70
N LYS A 258 1.90 -13.24 20.83
CA LYS A 258 0.63 -13.64 20.23
C LYS A 258 0.78 -14.06 18.78
N ALA A 259 0.96 -15.36 18.54
CA ALA A 259 0.97 -15.94 17.21
C ALA A 259 -0.27 -15.52 16.39
N GLY A 260 -0.07 -15.18 15.11
CA GLY A 260 -1.14 -14.70 14.21
C GLY A 260 -1.65 -13.29 14.54
N LEU A 261 -0.91 -12.50 15.32
CA LEU A 261 -1.19 -11.07 15.48
C LEU A 261 -0.69 -10.28 14.26
N ALA A 262 0.60 -10.38 13.98
CA ALA A 262 1.26 -9.74 12.85
C ALA A 262 2.60 -10.42 12.54
N ASN A 263 3.03 -10.31 11.30
CA ASN A 263 4.36 -10.69 10.83
C ASN A 263 5.26 -9.45 10.76
N LEU A 264 6.52 -9.63 11.16
CA LEU A 264 7.54 -8.58 11.14
C LEU A 264 8.36 -8.67 9.86
N TYR A 265 8.43 -7.56 9.13
CA TYR A 265 9.23 -7.39 7.92
C TYR A 265 10.31 -6.34 8.16
N VAL A 266 11.49 -6.55 7.57
CA VAL A 266 12.59 -5.58 7.60
C VAL A 266 12.90 -5.15 6.18
N PHE A 267 12.80 -3.84 5.93
CA PHE A 267 13.09 -3.24 4.63
C PHE A 267 13.88 -1.94 4.83
N GLU A 268 15.03 -1.81 4.15
CA GLU A 268 15.92 -0.65 4.27
C GLU A 268 16.26 -0.27 5.73
N GLY A 269 16.48 -1.28 6.58
CA GLY A 269 16.81 -1.09 8.00
C GLY A 269 15.64 -0.65 8.88
N ARG A 270 14.42 -0.60 8.35
CA ARG A 270 13.19 -0.25 9.09
C ARG A 270 12.30 -1.46 9.28
N GLN A 271 11.57 -1.48 10.38
CA GLN A 271 10.66 -2.55 10.77
C GLN A 271 9.22 -2.22 10.38
N TYR A 272 8.53 -3.20 9.81
CA TYR A 272 7.14 -3.09 9.37
C TYR A 272 6.33 -4.28 9.90
N LEU A 273 5.09 -4.02 10.26
CA LEU A 273 4.13 -5.00 10.72
C LEU A 273 3.04 -5.18 9.66
N ALA A 274 2.74 -6.42 9.31
CA ALA A 274 1.60 -6.77 8.48
C ALA A 274 0.81 -7.89 9.14
N SER A 275 -0.51 -7.79 9.15
CA SER A 275 -1.38 -8.89 9.63
C SER A 275 -1.59 -9.95 8.55
N ASP A 276 -2.08 -11.12 8.94
CA ASP A 276 -2.49 -12.18 8.00
C ASP A 276 -3.57 -11.70 7.01
N ASP A 277 -4.40 -10.74 7.41
CA ASP A 277 -5.39 -10.10 6.53
C ASP A 277 -4.70 -9.34 5.37
N HIS A 278 -3.52 -8.74 5.60
CA HIS A 278 -2.77 -8.06 4.53
C HIS A 278 -2.26 -9.06 3.50
N GLU A 279 -1.65 -10.15 3.98
CA GLU A 279 -1.10 -11.19 3.12
C GLU A 279 -2.22 -11.88 2.33
N SER A 280 -3.27 -12.36 3.00
CA SER A 280 -4.38 -13.05 2.36
C SER A 280 -5.15 -12.18 1.36
N SER A 281 -5.33 -10.88 1.65
CA SER A 281 -5.93 -9.95 0.69
C SER A 281 -5.05 -9.77 -0.54
N LEU A 282 -3.73 -9.66 -0.36
CA LEU A 282 -2.80 -9.50 -1.47
C LEU A 282 -2.67 -10.78 -2.30
N GLU A 283 -2.61 -11.95 -1.66
CA GLU A 283 -2.64 -13.26 -2.32
C GLU A 283 -3.91 -13.42 -3.18
N SER A 284 -5.07 -13.02 -2.64
CA SER A 284 -6.34 -13.10 -3.35
C SER A 284 -6.34 -12.18 -4.58
N ALA A 285 -5.90 -10.93 -4.41
CA ALA A 285 -5.82 -9.98 -5.51
C ALA A 285 -4.84 -10.41 -6.61
N VAL A 286 -3.66 -10.95 -6.25
CA VAL A 286 -2.71 -11.53 -7.22
C VAL A 286 -3.35 -12.68 -7.98
N THR A 287 -4.05 -13.57 -7.28
CA THR A 287 -4.72 -14.74 -7.87
C THR A 287 -5.79 -14.30 -8.88
N GLU A 288 -6.65 -13.35 -8.50
CA GLU A 288 -7.67 -12.79 -9.39
C GLU A 288 -7.08 -12.15 -10.65
N ILE A 289 -6.01 -11.36 -10.50
CA ILE A 289 -5.31 -10.71 -11.63
C ILE A 289 -4.73 -11.75 -12.57
N LEU A 290 -4.04 -12.76 -12.05
CA LEU A 290 -3.45 -13.82 -12.86
C LEU A 290 -4.53 -14.67 -13.53
N GLN A 291 -5.62 -14.98 -12.85
CA GLN A 291 -6.74 -15.72 -13.43
C GLN A 291 -7.37 -14.97 -14.60
N ALA A 292 -7.67 -13.68 -14.43
CA ALA A 292 -8.18 -12.83 -15.50
C ALA A 292 -7.19 -12.71 -16.67
N TRP A 293 -5.89 -12.62 -16.39
CA TRP A 293 -4.86 -12.55 -17.41
C TRP A 293 -4.72 -13.86 -18.20
N HIS A 294 -4.77 -15.02 -17.54
CA HIS A 294 -4.74 -16.32 -18.22
C HIS A 294 -5.97 -16.56 -19.09
N GLN A 295 -7.16 -16.11 -18.66
CA GLN A 295 -8.38 -16.17 -19.48
C GLN A 295 -8.24 -15.36 -20.78
N GLN A 296 -7.52 -14.24 -20.74
CA GLN A 296 -7.25 -13.41 -21.92
C GLN A 296 -6.10 -13.94 -22.78
N ASN A 297 -5.23 -14.77 -22.21
CA ASN A 297 -4.03 -15.32 -22.86
C ASN A 297 -3.97 -16.85 -22.69
N PRO A 298 -4.93 -17.62 -23.20
CA PRO A 298 -5.02 -19.06 -22.94
C PRO A 298 -3.87 -19.88 -23.56
N LEU A 299 -3.17 -19.31 -24.55
CA LEU A 299 -2.12 -19.99 -25.34
C LEU A 299 -0.71 -19.80 -24.78
N THR A 300 -0.55 -19.04 -23.70
CA THR A 300 0.76 -18.80 -23.09
C THR A 300 0.87 -19.48 -21.73
N GLN A 301 2.04 -20.05 -21.48
CA GLN A 301 2.42 -20.55 -20.15
C GLN A 301 3.02 -19.45 -19.26
N ARG A 302 3.39 -18.30 -19.86
CA ARG A 302 3.85 -17.11 -19.13
C ARG A 302 2.71 -16.62 -18.24
N GLY A 303 3.04 -15.87 -17.19
CA GLY A 303 2.08 -15.00 -16.51
C GLY A 303 2.57 -13.56 -16.50
N LEU A 304 2.54 -12.93 -15.34
CA LEU A 304 2.94 -11.53 -15.16
C LEU A 304 4.25 -11.42 -14.36
N GLU A 305 5.07 -10.43 -14.67
CA GLU A 305 6.22 -10.05 -13.85
C GLU A 305 5.76 -9.32 -12.58
N ALA A 306 6.61 -9.31 -11.55
CA ALA A 306 6.30 -8.63 -10.28
C ALA A 306 5.97 -7.14 -10.49
N HIS A 307 6.66 -6.45 -11.40
CA HIS A 307 6.38 -5.04 -11.73
C HIS A 307 5.02 -4.86 -12.43
N GLU A 308 4.62 -5.80 -13.29
CA GLU A 308 3.32 -5.78 -13.95
C GLU A 308 2.18 -6.00 -12.94
N LEU A 309 2.40 -6.93 -12.00
CA LEU A 309 1.47 -7.18 -10.88
C LEU A 309 1.35 -5.94 -9.98
N ALA A 310 2.46 -5.34 -9.58
CA ALA A 310 2.47 -4.12 -8.77
C ALA A 310 1.65 -2.99 -9.44
N GLY A 311 1.86 -2.78 -10.74
CA GLY A 311 1.10 -1.79 -11.51
C GLY A 311 -0.40 -2.06 -11.54
N LYS A 312 -0.82 -3.33 -11.70
CA LYS A 312 -2.24 -3.73 -11.67
C LYS A 312 -2.87 -3.67 -10.27
N LEU A 313 -2.07 -3.82 -9.23
CA LEU A 313 -2.48 -3.72 -7.83
C LEU A 313 -2.46 -2.27 -7.30
N HIS A 314 -2.06 -1.30 -8.13
CA HIS A 314 -1.82 0.09 -7.74
C HIS A 314 -0.81 0.24 -6.58
N LEU A 315 0.15 -0.68 -6.51
CA LEU A 315 1.26 -0.63 -5.57
C LEU A 315 2.43 0.14 -6.19
N GLY A 316 3.23 0.80 -5.35
CA GLY A 316 4.49 1.39 -5.81
C GLY A 316 5.39 0.32 -6.45
N SER A 317 6.08 0.67 -7.54
CA SER A 317 7.05 -0.22 -8.19
C SER A 317 8.37 -0.36 -7.43
N LYS A 318 8.50 0.36 -6.31
CA LYS A 318 9.65 0.37 -5.39
C LYS A 318 9.13 0.58 -3.96
N GLY A 319 10.00 0.39 -2.97
CA GLY A 319 9.69 0.62 -1.55
C GLY A 319 9.00 -0.57 -0.89
N ILE A 320 8.41 -0.31 0.28
CA ILE A 320 7.84 -1.36 1.14
C ILE A 320 6.72 -2.15 0.47
N ASP A 321 5.86 -1.50 -0.32
CA ASP A 321 4.74 -2.16 -1.00
C ASP A 321 5.24 -3.21 -2.01
N PHE A 322 6.24 -2.84 -2.82
CA PHE A 322 6.86 -3.75 -3.78
C PHE A 322 7.62 -4.88 -3.07
N PHE A 323 8.36 -4.55 -2.02
CA PHE A 323 9.05 -5.54 -1.20
C PHE A 323 8.07 -6.56 -0.61
N PHE A 324 6.97 -6.07 -0.03
CA PHE A 324 5.92 -6.90 0.55
C PHE A 324 5.24 -7.79 -0.50
N LEU A 325 4.94 -7.25 -1.68
CA LEU A 325 4.45 -8.05 -2.81
C LEU A 325 5.41 -9.19 -3.15
N ASN A 326 6.71 -8.92 -3.26
CA ASN A 326 7.70 -9.97 -3.56
C ASN A 326 7.76 -11.03 -2.45
N MET A 327 7.62 -10.63 -1.19
CA MET A 327 7.56 -11.58 -0.06
C MET A 327 6.32 -12.48 -0.16
N VAL A 328 5.16 -11.92 -0.47
CA VAL A 328 3.92 -12.69 -0.68
C VAL A 328 4.04 -13.60 -1.90
N LEU A 329 4.57 -13.14 -3.03
CA LEU A 329 4.80 -13.98 -4.21
C LEU A 329 5.74 -15.15 -3.91
N LYS A 330 6.82 -14.90 -3.17
CA LYS A 330 7.74 -15.96 -2.72
C LYS A 330 7.04 -16.98 -1.83
N LYS A 331 6.19 -16.53 -0.89
CA LYS A 331 5.37 -17.42 -0.05
C LYS A 331 4.41 -18.24 -0.90
N MET A 332 3.73 -17.63 -1.87
CA MET A 332 2.80 -18.33 -2.77
C MET A 332 3.50 -19.38 -3.65
N LEU A 333 4.76 -19.17 -4.04
CA LEU A 333 5.59 -20.19 -4.70
C LEU A 333 5.91 -21.34 -3.75
N GLN A 334 6.26 -21.05 -2.49
CA GLN A 334 6.56 -22.07 -1.49
C GLN A 334 5.33 -22.91 -1.10
N THR A 335 4.15 -22.30 -1.05
CA THR A 335 2.88 -22.98 -0.80
C THR A 335 2.26 -23.57 -2.07
N ASP A 336 3.00 -23.59 -3.19
CA ASP A 336 2.61 -24.25 -4.42
C ASP A 336 1.28 -23.72 -5.03
N LYS A 337 1.01 -22.42 -4.84
CA LYS A 337 -0.12 -21.69 -5.48
C LYS A 337 0.28 -21.11 -6.83
N LEU A 338 1.56 -20.74 -6.96
CA LEU A 338 2.15 -20.15 -8.17
C LEU A 338 3.24 -21.05 -8.74
N LYS A 339 3.57 -20.83 -10.01
CA LYS A 339 4.76 -21.37 -10.68
C LYS A 339 5.50 -20.26 -11.41
N MET A 340 6.80 -20.45 -11.58
CA MET A 340 7.65 -19.58 -12.39
C MET A 340 7.68 -20.05 -13.85
N ALA A 341 7.39 -19.14 -14.78
CA ALA A 341 7.59 -19.31 -16.21
C ALA A 341 8.60 -18.25 -16.69
N LYS A 342 9.88 -18.65 -16.81
CA LYS A 342 11.02 -17.74 -17.01
C LYS A 342 11.11 -16.68 -15.91
N THR A 343 10.74 -15.44 -16.20
CA THR A 343 10.77 -14.29 -15.28
C THR A 343 9.38 -13.93 -14.73
N THR A 344 8.36 -14.71 -15.06
CA THR A 344 6.96 -14.39 -14.75
C THR A 344 6.32 -15.38 -13.79
N TYR A 345 5.33 -14.90 -13.04
CA TYR A 345 4.51 -15.70 -12.12
C TYR A 345 3.22 -16.09 -12.82
N ALA A 346 2.92 -17.39 -12.84
CA ALA A 346 1.67 -17.96 -13.34
C ALA A 346 0.99 -18.79 -12.24
N LEU A 347 -0.32 -19.03 -12.37
CA LEU A 347 -1.03 -19.92 -11.47
C LEU A 347 -0.54 -21.36 -11.73
N LYS A 348 -0.36 -22.14 -10.66
CA LYS A 348 0.16 -23.50 -10.79
C LYS A 348 -0.71 -24.34 -11.74
N ASP A 349 -2.02 -24.31 -11.52
CA ASP A 349 -3.01 -25.10 -12.26
C ASP A 349 -3.27 -24.63 -13.69
N HIS A 350 -2.70 -23.48 -14.10
CA HIS A 350 -2.84 -23.00 -15.47
C HIS A 350 -2.10 -23.91 -16.44
N GLN A 351 -2.84 -24.73 -17.19
CA GLN A 351 -2.31 -25.51 -18.29
C GLN A 351 -2.81 -24.93 -19.60
N VAL A 352 -1.90 -24.73 -20.54
CA VAL A 352 -2.27 -24.38 -21.93
C VAL A 352 -2.98 -25.58 -22.52
N ARG A 353 -4.30 -25.53 -22.57
CA ARG A 353 -5.14 -26.50 -23.29
C ARG A 353 -5.56 -25.86 -24.60
N LEU A 354 -5.04 -26.39 -25.70
CA LEU A 354 -5.53 -26.09 -27.04
C LEU A 354 -6.85 -26.85 -27.22
N ASP A 355 -7.95 -26.15 -27.47
CA ASP A 355 -9.14 -26.83 -27.98
C ASP A 355 -8.91 -27.22 -29.45
N ARG A 356 -9.65 -28.20 -29.95
CA ARG A 356 -9.52 -28.68 -31.35
C ARG A 356 -9.63 -27.54 -32.35
N LYS A 357 -10.52 -26.58 -32.10
CA LYS A 357 -10.71 -25.41 -32.98
C LYS A 357 -9.46 -24.54 -33.06
N THR A 358 -8.83 -24.24 -31.93
CA THR A 358 -7.60 -23.43 -31.91
C THR A 358 -6.43 -24.20 -32.49
N GLU A 359 -6.37 -25.51 -32.30
CA GLU A 359 -5.37 -26.37 -32.94
C GLU A 359 -5.52 -26.37 -34.48
N ASP A 360 -6.74 -26.50 -34.99
CA ASP A 360 -7.03 -26.40 -36.42
C ASP A 360 -6.69 -24.99 -36.98
N GLN A 361 -7.03 -23.93 -36.24
CA GLN A 361 -6.68 -22.57 -36.61
C GLN A 361 -5.16 -22.34 -36.60
N MET A 362 -4.45 -22.89 -35.61
CA MET A 362 -3.00 -22.84 -35.52
C MET A 362 -2.34 -23.55 -36.70
N ASN A 363 -2.78 -24.76 -37.02
CA ASN A 363 -2.27 -25.54 -38.14
C ASN A 363 -2.52 -24.82 -39.48
N ARG A 364 -3.67 -24.18 -39.64
CA ARG A 364 -3.96 -23.34 -40.83
C ARG A 364 -3.05 -22.13 -40.93
N VAL A 365 -2.84 -21.40 -39.82
CA VAL A 365 -1.95 -20.23 -39.80
C VAL A 365 -0.51 -20.67 -40.10
N GLU A 366 -0.05 -21.76 -39.52
CA GLU A 366 1.26 -22.33 -39.82
C GLU A 366 1.39 -22.71 -41.29
N GLN A 367 0.38 -23.39 -41.86
CA GLN A 367 0.38 -23.77 -43.27
C GLN A 367 0.39 -22.54 -44.18
N MET A 368 -0.35 -21.48 -43.86
CA MET A 368 -0.31 -20.22 -44.62
C MET A 368 1.09 -19.57 -44.61
N ILE A 369 1.83 -19.66 -43.49
CA ILE A 369 3.21 -19.16 -43.37
C ILE A 369 4.17 -20.08 -44.12
N LEU A 370 3.89 -21.38 -44.20
CA LEU A 370 4.68 -22.33 -44.97
C LEU A 370 4.48 -22.15 -46.49
N ASP A 371 3.23 -21.95 -46.93
CA ASP A 371 2.85 -21.78 -48.33
C ASP A 371 3.38 -20.48 -48.94
N SER A 372 3.55 -19.43 -48.11
CA SER A 372 4.22 -18.20 -48.54
C SER A 372 5.71 -18.41 -48.81
N GLY A 373 6.31 -19.45 -48.23
CA GLY A 373 7.67 -19.89 -48.48
C GLY A 373 8.69 -18.78 -48.20
N MET A 374 9.42 -18.37 -49.25
CA MET A 374 10.39 -17.27 -49.18
C MET A 374 9.79 -15.89 -49.45
N MET A 375 8.51 -15.83 -49.83
CA MET A 375 7.74 -14.59 -49.84
C MET A 375 7.25 -14.38 -48.42
N ARG A 376 7.91 -13.47 -47.69
CA ARG A 376 7.56 -13.11 -46.30
C ARG A 376 6.04 -12.98 -46.10
N SER A 377 5.57 -13.33 -44.91
CA SER A 377 4.22 -12.96 -44.48
C SER A 377 4.34 -11.86 -43.43
N SER A 378 3.91 -10.65 -43.77
CA SER A 378 3.83 -9.57 -42.77
C SER A 378 2.62 -9.76 -41.87
N LEU A 379 2.68 -9.23 -40.64
CA LEU A 379 1.55 -9.32 -39.70
C LEU A 379 0.25 -8.72 -40.31
N LYS A 380 0.36 -7.70 -41.16
CA LYS A 380 -0.80 -7.08 -41.84
C LYS A 380 -1.40 -7.99 -42.90
N GLU A 381 -0.59 -8.70 -43.68
CA GLU A 381 -1.06 -9.66 -44.69
C GLU A 381 -1.68 -10.88 -44.01
N LEU A 382 -1.06 -11.39 -42.95
CA LEU A 382 -1.64 -12.46 -42.14
C LEU A 382 -2.95 -12.01 -41.50
N GLU A 383 -3.05 -10.80 -40.96
CA GLU A 383 -4.30 -10.26 -40.42
C GLU A 383 -5.41 -10.23 -41.49
N ALA A 384 -5.11 -9.80 -42.72
CA ALA A 384 -6.07 -9.79 -43.82
C ALA A 384 -6.51 -11.20 -44.27
N LEU A 385 -5.58 -12.14 -44.38
CA LEU A 385 -5.88 -13.54 -44.76
C LEU A 385 -6.65 -14.27 -43.67
N THR A 386 -6.32 -13.99 -42.40
CA THR A 386 -6.90 -14.69 -41.25
C THR A 386 -8.27 -14.14 -40.83
N GLN A 387 -8.63 -12.92 -41.25
CA GLN A 387 -10.00 -12.42 -41.17
C GLN A 387 -11.00 -13.32 -41.92
N GLN A 388 -10.60 -13.89 -43.06
CA GLN A 388 -11.46 -14.77 -43.86
C GLN A 388 -11.77 -16.10 -43.15
N ILE A 389 -10.91 -16.52 -42.22
CA ILE A 389 -11.08 -17.73 -41.39
C ILE A 389 -11.50 -17.41 -39.94
N GLN A 390 -12.10 -16.23 -39.74
CA GLN A 390 -12.66 -15.76 -38.46
C GLN A 390 -11.66 -15.69 -37.30
N ILE A 391 -10.37 -15.48 -37.57
CA ILE A 391 -9.37 -15.25 -36.52
C ILE A 391 -9.25 -13.75 -36.30
N ARG A 392 -9.46 -13.30 -35.06
CA ARG A 392 -9.27 -11.89 -34.68
C ARG A 392 -7.79 -11.57 -34.51
N LYS A 393 -7.40 -10.31 -34.69
CA LYS A 393 -6.01 -9.83 -34.55
C LYS A 393 -5.31 -10.31 -33.27
N ASN A 394 -5.94 -10.14 -32.11
CA ASN A 394 -5.34 -10.55 -30.83
C ASN A 394 -5.15 -12.07 -30.76
N GLN A 395 -6.06 -12.84 -31.35
CA GLN A 395 -5.95 -14.30 -31.41
C GLN A 395 -4.81 -14.72 -32.36
N LEU A 396 -4.64 -14.05 -33.50
CA LEU A 396 -3.52 -14.27 -34.41
C LEU A 396 -2.16 -14.03 -33.71
N ILE A 397 -2.04 -12.93 -32.97
CA ILE A 397 -0.81 -12.61 -32.23
C ILE A 397 -0.49 -13.73 -31.22
N LEU A 398 -1.49 -14.23 -30.49
CA LEU A 398 -1.31 -15.34 -29.54
C LEU A 398 -0.88 -16.64 -30.25
N LEU A 399 -1.47 -16.96 -31.40
CA LEU A 399 -1.11 -18.13 -32.20
C LEU A 399 0.34 -18.05 -32.71
N LEU A 400 0.75 -16.88 -33.23
CA LEU A 400 2.11 -16.64 -33.70
C LEU A 400 3.13 -16.73 -32.55
N GLN A 401 2.82 -16.15 -31.39
CA GLN A 401 3.66 -16.28 -30.20
C GLN A 401 3.80 -17.74 -29.75
N HIS A 402 2.72 -18.52 -29.81
CA HIS A 402 2.74 -19.93 -29.46
C HIS A 402 3.58 -20.76 -30.45
N LEU A 403 3.42 -20.53 -31.76
CA LEU A 403 4.23 -21.18 -32.80
C LEU A 403 5.71 -20.83 -32.66
N ALA A 404 6.04 -19.57 -32.37
CA ALA A 404 7.40 -19.13 -32.14
C ALA A 404 8.01 -19.76 -30.87
N ALA A 405 7.22 -19.91 -29.80
CA ALA A 405 7.66 -20.58 -28.58
C ALA A 405 7.92 -22.09 -28.76
N LYS A 406 7.34 -22.71 -29.80
CA LYS A 406 7.59 -24.10 -30.21
C LYS A 406 8.64 -24.23 -31.32
N ASP A 407 9.39 -23.17 -31.61
CA ASP A 407 10.41 -23.10 -32.66
C ASP A 407 9.88 -23.46 -34.07
N ARG A 408 8.57 -23.28 -34.31
CA ARG A 408 7.93 -23.57 -35.61
C ARG A 408 8.07 -22.42 -36.60
N ILE A 409 8.17 -21.20 -36.09
CA ILE A 409 8.31 -19.97 -36.88
C ILE A 409 9.31 -19.01 -36.22
N TYR A 410 9.87 -18.11 -37.02
CA TYR A 410 10.71 -17.01 -36.56
C TYR A 410 9.97 -15.67 -36.74
N LEU A 411 9.87 -14.90 -35.64
CA LEU A 411 9.34 -13.54 -35.64
C LEU A 411 10.50 -12.55 -35.80
N ILE A 412 10.59 -11.90 -36.96
CA ILE A 412 11.69 -10.98 -37.31
C ILE A 412 11.10 -9.57 -37.52
N GLY A 413 11.07 -8.78 -36.46
CA GLY A 413 10.40 -7.48 -36.47
C GLY A 413 8.89 -7.62 -36.64
N ALA A 414 8.35 -7.12 -37.76
CA ALA A 414 6.92 -7.22 -38.10
C ALA A 414 6.60 -8.32 -39.14
N ASP A 415 7.62 -9.06 -39.58
CA ASP A 415 7.54 -10.11 -40.58
C ASP A 415 7.73 -11.50 -39.93
N VAL A 416 7.13 -12.53 -40.53
CA VAL A 416 7.15 -13.91 -40.05
C VAL A 416 7.69 -14.84 -41.13
N LEU A 417 8.54 -15.79 -40.74
CA LEU A 417 9.04 -16.86 -41.61
C LEU A 417 8.88 -18.23 -40.94
N HIS A 418 8.57 -19.25 -41.72
CA HIS A 418 8.51 -20.62 -41.23
C HIS A 418 9.91 -21.17 -40.92
N ALA A 419 10.06 -21.95 -39.84
CA ALA A 419 11.35 -22.48 -39.40
C ALA A 419 12.03 -23.32 -40.49
N SER A 420 11.29 -24.20 -41.18
CA SER A 420 11.83 -25.01 -42.27
C SER A 420 12.46 -24.19 -43.41
N VAL A 421 11.92 -23.00 -43.69
CA VAL A 421 12.44 -22.09 -44.72
C VAL A 421 13.75 -21.47 -44.24
N VAL A 422 13.77 -20.99 -42.99
CA VAL A 422 14.95 -20.40 -42.35
C VAL A 422 16.07 -21.43 -42.24
N ASP A 423 15.77 -22.64 -41.79
CA ASP A 423 16.73 -23.71 -41.61
C ASP A 423 17.33 -24.19 -42.95
N LYS A 424 16.49 -24.30 -43.99
CA LYS A 424 16.97 -24.62 -45.35
C LYS A 424 17.89 -23.52 -45.88
N ALA A 425 17.51 -22.26 -45.69
CA ALA A 425 18.34 -21.12 -46.09
C ALA A 425 19.66 -21.07 -45.29
N ARG A 426 19.63 -21.39 -44.00
CA ARG A 426 20.81 -21.47 -43.12
C ARG A 426 21.81 -22.50 -43.66
N LYS A 427 21.34 -23.72 -43.93
CA LYS A 427 22.19 -24.80 -44.49
C LYS A 427 22.84 -24.41 -45.82
N VAL A 428 22.06 -23.86 -46.75
CA VAL A 428 22.57 -23.44 -48.06
C VAL A 428 23.60 -22.31 -47.94
N LEU A 429 23.33 -21.33 -47.08
CA LEU A 429 24.24 -20.20 -46.84
C LEU A 429 25.56 -20.65 -46.25
N LEU A 430 25.52 -21.41 -45.15
CA LEU A 430 26.73 -21.82 -44.45
C LEU A 430 27.59 -22.75 -45.30
N ALA A 431 26.98 -23.71 -46.01
CA ALA A 431 27.69 -24.58 -46.95
C ALA A 431 28.39 -23.78 -48.06
N LYS A 432 27.75 -22.71 -48.56
CA LYS A 432 28.36 -21.85 -49.58
C LYS A 432 29.49 -20.98 -49.03
N LEU A 433 29.35 -20.47 -47.82
CA LEU A 433 30.35 -19.63 -47.17
C LEU A 433 31.63 -20.42 -46.82
N LEU A 434 31.51 -21.70 -46.44
CA LEU A 434 32.68 -22.56 -46.20
C LEU A 434 33.59 -22.69 -47.43
N VAL A 435 32.99 -22.77 -48.62
CA VAL A 435 33.73 -22.93 -49.88
C VAL A 435 34.03 -21.59 -50.57
N SER A 436 33.68 -20.46 -49.96
CA SER A 436 33.84 -19.12 -50.53
C SER A 436 34.61 -18.20 -49.57
N PRO A 437 35.97 -18.25 -49.57
CA PRO A 437 36.81 -17.44 -48.67
C PRO A 437 36.57 -15.93 -48.80
N ARG A 438 36.16 -15.46 -49.98
CA ARG A 438 35.80 -14.06 -50.26
C ARG A 438 34.46 -13.62 -49.65
N GLY A 439 33.72 -14.53 -49.02
CA GLY A 439 32.32 -14.32 -48.61
C GLY A 439 31.35 -14.35 -49.80
N ILE A 440 30.07 -14.11 -49.52
CA ILE A 440 29.04 -13.90 -50.56
C ILE A 440 28.26 -12.61 -50.31
N ASN A 441 27.88 -11.89 -51.37
CA ASN A 441 27.07 -10.68 -51.21
C ASN A 441 25.56 -10.99 -51.15
N GLU A 442 24.74 -10.00 -50.80
CA GLU A 442 23.29 -10.17 -50.66
C GLU A 442 22.60 -10.65 -51.95
N LYS A 443 23.11 -10.25 -53.13
CA LYS A 443 22.54 -10.65 -54.43
C LYS A 443 22.84 -12.11 -54.73
N GLU A 444 24.05 -12.56 -54.44
CA GLU A 444 24.46 -13.97 -54.54
C GLU A 444 23.65 -14.83 -53.58
N PHE A 445 23.52 -14.41 -52.32
CA PHE A 445 22.70 -15.12 -51.34
C PHE A 445 21.23 -15.20 -51.79
N ARG A 446 20.67 -14.09 -52.28
CA ARG A 446 19.30 -14.05 -52.81
C ARG A 446 19.06 -15.06 -53.92
N ASN A 447 20.00 -15.18 -54.85
CA ASN A 447 19.90 -16.11 -55.97
C ASN A 447 20.03 -17.56 -55.50
N LEU A 448 20.86 -17.83 -54.48
CA LEU A 448 21.06 -19.18 -53.92
C LEU A 448 19.82 -19.74 -53.27
N VAL A 449 19.03 -18.91 -52.59
CA VAL A 449 17.85 -19.35 -51.86
C VAL A 449 16.53 -18.96 -52.53
N SER A 450 16.61 -18.40 -53.75
CA SER A 450 15.46 -17.93 -54.53
C SER A 450 14.50 -17.03 -53.74
N ALA A 451 15.07 -16.13 -52.92
CA ALA A 451 14.29 -15.26 -52.02
C ALA A 451 14.07 -13.85 -52.60
N THR A 452 13.13 -13.11 -52.00
CA THR A 452 12.98 -11.68 -52.28
C THR A 452 14.10 -10.87 -51.63
N LYS A 453 14.39 -9.65 -52.13
CA LYS A 453 15.41 -8.76 -51.52
C LYS A 453 15.18 -8.57 -50.02
N LYS A 454 13.92 -8.39 -49.63
CA LYS A 454 13.53 -8.16 -48.23
C LYS A 454 13.61 -9.44 -47.39
N GLY A 455 13.22 -10.60 -47.94
CA GLY A 455 13.38 -11.90 -47.28
C GLY A 455 14.84 -12.22 -46.95
N VAL A 456 15.76 -11.93 -47.87
CA VAL A 456 17.21 -12.05 -47.62
C VAL A 456 17.69 -11.16 -46.48
N GLN A 457 17.23 -9.92 -46.42
CA GLN A 457 17.59 -9.01 -45.33
C GLN A 457 17.11 -9.52 -43.97
N LEU A 458 15.91 -10.10 -43.89
CA LEU A 458 15.40 -10.72 -42.67
C LEU A 458 16.25 -11.91 -42.23
N LEU A 459 16.60 -12.80 -43.16
CA LEU A 459 17.47 -13.96 -42.89
C LEU A 459 18.85 -13.52 -42.41
N ILE A 460 19.45 -12.51 -43.05
CA ILE A 460 20.74 -11.96 -42.63
C ILE A 460 20.64 -11.38 -41.22
N ALA A 461 19.59 -10.61 -40.90
CA ALA A 461 19.40 -10.04 -39.57
C ALA A 461 19.24 -11.13 -38.50
N GLN A 462 18.51 -12.20 -38.81
CA GLN A 462 18.32 -13.33 -37.92
C GLN A 462 19.63 -14.11 -37.69
N PHE A 463 20.37 -14.42 -38.76
CA PHE A 463 21.65 -15.15 -38.66
C PHE A 463 22.75 -14.32 -38.00
N ALA A 464 22.77 -13.01 -38.21
CA ALA A 464 23.67 -12.11 -37.49
C ALA A 464 23.32 -12.04 -36.00
N LYS A 465 22.03 -12.01 -35.65
CA LYS A 465 21.56 -12.08 -34.25
C LYS A 465 21.91 -13.42 -33.59
N GLU A 466 21.88 -14.51 -34.35
CA GLU A 466 22.35 -15.84 -33.91
C GLU A 466 23.88 -15.90 -33.75
N GLY A 467 24.62 -14.95 -34.36
CA GLY A 467 26.08 -14.87 -34.32
C GLY A 467 26.78 -15.86 -35.26
N ILE A 468 26.07 -16.42 -36.24
CA ILE A 468 26.60 -17.46 -37.15
C ILE A 468 27.20 -16.89 -38.44
N ILE A 469 26.87 -15.63 -38.75
CA ILE A 469 27.47 -14.87 -39.84
C ILE A 469 27.79 -13.46 -39.37
N GLU A 470 28.73 -12.83 -40.06
CA GLU A 470 29.02 -11.40 -39.94
C GLU A 470 29.01 -10.73 -41.30
N LYS A 471 28.64 -9.45 -41.35
CA LYS A 471 28.62 -8.66 -42.58
C LYS A 471 29.80 -7.71 -42.59
N GLN A 472 30.78 -7.97 -43.45
CA GLN A 472 31.93 -7.10 -43.66
C GLN A 472 31.75 -6.35 -44.98
N THR A 473 31.53 -5.04 -44.89
CA THR A 473 31.28 -4.17 -46.05
C THR A 473 30.06 -4.67 -46.88
N PHE A 474 30.30 -5.31 -48.03
CA PHE A 474 29.29 -5.83 -48.95
C PHE A 474 29.13 -7.36 -48.92
N TYR A 475 30.00 -8.07 -48.18
CA TYR A 475 30.06 -9.53 -48.16
C TYR A 475 29.68 -10.09 -46.79
N LEU A 476 29.01 -11.23 -46.81
CA LEU A 476 28.70 -12.06 -45.66
C LEU A 476 29.84 -13.05 -45.48
N HIS A 477 30.32 -13.19 -44.24
CA HIS A 477 31.34 -14.15 -43.84
C HIS A 477 30.79 -15.06 -42.75
N ILE A 478 31.28 -16.30 -42.73
CA ILE A 478 30.95 -17.28 -41.68
C ILE A 478 31.81 -17.02 -40.44
N THR A 479 31.21 -17.01 -39.27
CA THR A 479 31.93 -16.90 -37.99
C THR A 479 32.41 -18.28 -37.53
N GLU A 480 33.29 -18.36 -36.52
CA GLU A 480 33.68 -19.65 -35.92
C GLU A 480 32.46 -20.43 -35.40
N LYS A 481 31.52 -19.75 -34.74
CA LYS A 481 30.24 -20.35 -34.33
C LYS A 481 29.42 -20.88 -35.51
N GLY A 482 29.48 -20.21 -36.66
CA GLY A 482 28.83 -20.67 -37.89
C GLY A 482 29.47 -21.94 -38.45
N LYS A 483 30.80 -22.09 -38.34
CA LYS A 483 31.52 -23.29 -38.80
C LYS A 483 31.19 -24.53 -37.98
N GLU A 484 30.90 -24.37 -36.69
CA GLU A 484 30.49 -25.46 -35.79
C GLU A 484 29.09 -26.04 -36.11
N LEU A 485 28.28 -25.32 -36.91
CA LEU A 485 26.90 -25.69 -37.24
C LEU A 485 26.74 -26.37 -38.61
N VAL A 486 27.84 -26.54 -39.35
CA VAL A 486 27.89 -27.24 -40.64
C VAL A 486 28.54 -28.59 -40.46
#